data_AF-A0A7W7Q8X8-F1
#
_entry.id   AF-A0A7W7Q8X8-F1
#
_cell.length_a   1.000
_cell.length_b   1.000
_cell.length_c   1.000
_cell.angle_alpha   90.00
_cell.angle_beta   90.00
_cell.angle_gamma   90.00
#
_symmetry.space_group_name_H-M   'P 1'
#
loop_
_entity.id
_entity.type
_entity.pdbx_description
1 polymer ?
#
loop_
_entity_poly.entity_id
_entity_poly.type
_entity_poly.pdbx_seq_one_letter_code
_entity_poly.pdbx_strand_id
1 'polypeptide(L)'
;MADIDHQRHPGMAPAGFGVTFGLLLVVVLAYQTGALAGAGWAGGEYANTFVGIALASVVVGTVMVASGKHSRWRRFGVGVLVGGGLGIAFVLVAFAVVLYALSTLSV
;
A
#
# COMPACT_ATOMS: atom_id res chain seq x y z
N MET A 1 -23.58 22.60 -30.01
CA MET A 1 -22.93 23.13 -28.79
C MET A 1 -21.84 22.16 -28.42
N ALA A 2 -20.60 22.63 -28.49
CA ALA A 2 -19.40 21.82 -28.44
C ALA A 2 -19.16 21.21 -27.05
N ASP A 3 -19.00 19.89 -27.03
CA ASP A 3 -17.92 19.15 -26.38
C ASP A 3 -17.20 19.84 -25.21
N ILE A 4 -17.67 19.59 -23.98
CA ILE A 4 -16.88 19.80 -22.75
C ILE A 4 -16.94 18.50 -21.91
N ASP A 5 -16.75 17.35 -22.54
CA ASP A 5 -16.67 16.05 -21.85
C ASP A 5 -15.20 15.60 -21.62
N HIS A 6 -14.28 16.57 -21.53
CA HIS A 6 -12.82 16.36 -21.59
C HIS A 6 -12.04 16.63 -20.29
N GLN A 7 -12.66 16.54 -19.11
CA GLN A 7 -11.94 16.46 -17.84
C GLN A 7 -11.98 15.06 -17.20
N ARG A 8 -11.92 14.01 -18.02
CA ARG A 8 -11.50 12.69 -17.53
C ARG A 8 -10.01 12.78 -17.20
N HIS A 9 -9.64 13.11 -15.96
CA HIS A 9 -8.27 12.96 -15.48
C HIS A 9 -7.91 11.46 -15.42
N PRO A 10 -7.19 10.89 -16.41
CA PRO A 10 -7.00 9.45 -16.52
C PRO A 10 -5.91 8.96 -15.55
N GLY A 11 -5.05 9.86 -15.07
CA GLY A 11 -3.85 9.55 -14.29
C GLY A 11 -4.03 9.49 -12.76
N MET A 12 -5.24 9.66 -12.21
CA MET A 12 -5.38 9.77 -10.75
C MET A 12 -5.38 8.44 -10.01
N ALA A 13 -5.91 7.38 -10.62
CA ALA A 13 -5.79 6.03 -10.08
C ALA A 13 -4.33 5.54 -10.01
N PRO A 14 -3.50 5.65 -11.08
CA PRO A 14 -2.10 5.25 -10.98
C PRO A 14 -1.30 6.14 -10.01
N ALA A 15 -1.66 7.42 -9.83
CA ALA A 15 -1.04 8.27 -8.82
C ALA A 15 -1.32 7.78 -7.39
N GLY A 16 -2.57 7.42 -7.07
CA GLY A 16 -2.93 6.87 -5.76
C GLY A 16 -2.21 5.56 -5.46
N PHE A 17 -2.15 4.68 -6.46
CA PHE A 17 -1.36 3.45 -6.36
C PHE A 17 0.13 3.75 -6.15
N GLY A 18 0.70 4.67 -6.94
CA GLY A 18 2.11 5.04 -6.88
C GLY A 18 2.52 5.59 -5.52
N VAL A 19 1.65 6.35 -4.84
CA VAL A 19 1.92 6.84 -3.48
C VAL A 19 2.01 5.68 -2.49
N THR A 20 1.01 4.80 -2.47
CA THR A 20 1.03 3.64 -1.57
C THR A 20 2.20 2.72 -1.87
N PHE A 21 2.43 2.41 -3.15
CA PHE A 21 3.54 1.55 -3.58
C PHE A 21 4.90 2.16 -3.23
N GLY A 22 5.07 3.47 -3.45
CA GLY A 22 6.28 4.20 -3.08
C GLY A 22 6.54 4.15 -1.58
N LEU A 23 5.52 4.37 -0.75
CA LEU A 23 5.63 4.25 0.71
C LEU A 23 6.06 2.85 1.15
N LEU A 24 5.43 1.80 0.59
CA LEU A 24 5.80 0.42 0.88
C LEU A 24 7.25 0.11 0.45
N LEU A 25 7.66 0.57 -0.73
CA LEU A 25 9.04 0.40 -1.22
C LEU A 25 10.05 1.13 -0.34
N VAL A 26 9.76 2.35 0.12
CA VAL A 26 10.64 3.11 1.01
C VAL A 26 10.89 2.34 2.30
N VAL A 27 9.87 1.71 2.88
CA VAL A 27 10.05 0.88 4.09
C VAL A 27 10.94 -0.33 3.81
N VAL A 28 10.74 -1.00 2.68
CA VAL A 28 11.58 -2.14 2.28
C VAL A 28 13.03 -1.71 2.06
N LEU A 29 13.26 -0.59 1.38
CA LEU A 29 14.60 -0.04 1.16
C LEU A 29 15.25 0.41 2.47
N ALA A 30 14.48 1.03 3.37
CA ALA A 30 14.98 1.43 4.69
C ALA A 30 15.40 0.22 5.52
N TYR A 31 14.65 -0.89 5.44
CA TYR A 31 15.04 -2.16 6.06
C TYR A 31 16.34 -2.71 5.45
N GLN A 32 16.43 -2.79 4.11
CA GLN A 32 17.61 -3.34 3.42
C GLN A 32 18.88 -2.54 3.67
N THR A 33 18.77 -1.22 3.73
CA THR A 33 19.90 -0.32 3.98
C THR A 33 20.23 -0.15 5.45
N GLY A 34 19.38 -0.67 6.35
CA GLY A 34 19.50 -0.43 7.78
C GLY A 34 19.41 1.06 8.13
N ALA A 35 18.68 1.85 7.34
CA ALA A 35 18.66 3.32 7.44
C ALA A 35 18.29 3.83 8.84
N LEU A 36 17.42 3.11 9.55
CA LEU A 36 16.99 3.45 10.90
C LEU A 36 17.64 2.57 11.98
N ALA A 37 18.59 1.69 11.63
CA ALA A 37 19.29 0.86 12.61
C ALA A 37 20.05 1.70 13.65
N GLY A 38 20.59 2.84 13.24
CA GLY A 38 21.21 3.82 14.16
C GLY A 38 20.23 4.50 15.11
N ALA A 39 18.93 4.49 14.79
CA ALA A 39 17.85 4.96 15.66
C ALA A 39 17.26 3.83 16.53
N GLY A 40 17.91 2.65 16.55
CA GLY A 40 17.48 1.49 17.31
C GLY A 40 16.46 0.61 16.58
N TRP A 41 16.19 0.86 15.30
CA TRP A 41 15.13 0.12 14.62
C TRP A 41 15.47 -1.35 14.38
N ALA A 42 14.57 -2.23 14.81
CA ALA A 42 14.66 -3.67 14.57
C ALA A 42 13.82 -4.09 13.35
N GLY A 43 14.12 -5.26 12.77
CA GLY A 43 13.40 -5.77 11.59
C GLY A 43 11.87 -5.84 11.75
N GLY A 44 11.40 -6.14 12.97
CA GLY A 44 9.97 -6.16 13.29
C GLY A 44 9.27 -4.80 13.17
N GLU A 45 9.99 -3.69 13.37
CA GLU A 45 9.41 -2.34 13.30
C GLU A 45 9.18 -1.89 11.85
N TYR A 46 10.08 -2.26 10.94
CA TYR A 46 9.86 -2.10 9.51
C TYR A 46 8.66 -2.94 9.04
N ALA A 47 8.55 -4.17 9.52
CA ALA A 47 7.40 -5.03 9.21
C ALA A 47 6.08 -4.43 9.74
N ASN A 48 6.07 -3.92 10.97
CA ASN A 48 4.89 -3.26 11.55
C ASN A 48 4.52 -1.99 10.77
N THR A 49 5.52 -1.20 10.37
CA THR A 49 5.31 0.00 9.54
C THR A 49 4.74 -0.36 8.18
N PHE A 50 5.24 -1.42 7.54
CA PHE A 50 4.72 -1.91 6.27
C PHE A 50 3.23 -2.30 6.39
N VAL A 51 2.89 -3.10 7.41
CA VAL A 51 1.49 -3.49 7.69
C VAL A 51 0.62 -2.27 7.97
N GLY A 52 1.12 -1.34 8.78
CA GLY A 52 0.44 -0.09 9.10
C GLY A 52 0.13 0.75 7.86
N ILE A 53 1.08 0.89 6.93
CA ILE A 53 0.87 1.60 5.65
C ILE A 53 -0.17 0.88 4.80
N ALA A 54 -0.13 -0.45 4.72
CA ALA A 54 -1.09 -1.22 3.94
C ALA A 54 -2.52 -1.04 4.48
N LEU A 55 -2.71 -1.18 5.81
CA LEU A 55 -3.99 -0.97 6.48
C LEU A 55 -4.48 0.48 6.35
N ALA A 56 -3.61 1.45 6.64
CA ALA A 56 -3.94 2.87 6.52
C ALA A 56 -4.32 3.23 5.08
N SER A 57 -3.65 2.67 4.08
CA SER A 57 -4.01 2.87 2.67
C SER A 57 -5.40 2.31 2.36
N VAL A 58 -5.76 1.14 2.89
CA VAL A 58 -7.12 0.60 2.71
C VAL A 58 -8.16 1.52 3.36
N VAL A 59 -7.93 1.97 4.59
CA VAL A 59 -8.87 2.87 5.30
C VAL A 59 -8.99 4.21 4.57
N VAL A 60 -7.88 4.87 4.29
CA VAL A 60 -7.84 6.18 3.61
C VAL A 60 -8.43 6.08 2.21
N GLY A 61 -8.08 5.06 1.44
CA GLY A 61 -8.63 4.81 0.12
C GLY A 61 -10.15 4.60 0.17
N THR A 62 -10.66 3.85 1.15
CA THR A 62 -12.11 3.67 1.36
C THR A 62 -12.80 5.00 1.64
N VAL A 63 -12.25 5.81 2.55
CA VAL A 63 -12.78 7.14 2.88
C VAL A 63 -12.79 8.05 1.65
N MET A 64 -11.71 8.07 0.87
CA MET A 64 -11.61 8.86 -0.36
C MET A 64 -12.62 8.43 -1.43
N VAL A 65 -12.87 7.13 -1.57
CA VAL A 65 -13.87 6.60 -2.50
C VAL A 65 -15.28 6.93 -2.03
N ALA A 66 -15.58 6.78 -0.74
CA ALA A 66 -16.91 7.02 -0.17
C ALA A 66 -17.29 8.51 -0.18
N SER A 67 -16.33 9.39 0.08
CA SER A 67 -16.53 10.86 0.08
C SER A 67 -16.50 11.48 -1.32
N GLY A 68 -15.83 10.84 -2.28
CA GLY A 68 -15.60 11.36 -3.63
C GLY A 68 -16.76 11.14 -4.62
N LYS A 69 -17.97 11.62 -4.32
CA LYS A 69 -19.16 11.43 -5.19
C LYS A 69 -18.97 11.79 -6.67
N HIS A 70 -18.15 12.80 -7.01
CA HIS A 70 -17.88 13.24 -8.40
C HIS A 70 -16.47 13.80 -8.60
N SER A 71 -15.42 13.16 -8.07
CA SER A 71 -14.10 13.80 -8.06
C SER A 71 -12.91 12.89 -8.33
N ARG A 72 -11.85 13.55 -8.78
CA ARG A 72 -10.44 13.16 -8.80
C ARG A 72 -10.04 12.29 -7.59
N TRP A 73 -10.56 12.64 -6.42
CA TRP A 73 -10.36 11.94 -5.15
C TRP A 73 -10.86 10.50 -5.14
N ARG A 74 -11.97 10.19 -5.83
CA ARG A 74 -12.46 8.81 -5.92
C ARG A 74 -11.54 7.94 -6.76
N ARG A 75 -11.05 8.44 -7.90
CA ARG A 75 -10.09 7.71 -8.74
C ARG A 75 -8.77 7.51 -8.02
N PHE A 76 -8.28 8.54 -7.33
CA PHE A 76 -7.10 8.45 -6.48
C PHE A 76 -7.29 7.43 -5.35
N GLY A 77 -8.41 7.50 -4.63
CA GLY A 77 -8.77 6.56 -3.57
C GLY A 77 -8.83 5.10 -4.04
N VAL A 78 -9.32 4.83 -5.25
CA VAL A 78 -9.25 3.48 -5.86
C VAL A 78 -7.81 3.01 -6.03
N GLY A 79 -6.91 3.88 -6.49
CA GLY A 79 -5.48 3.58 -6.59
C GLY A 79 -4.86 3.23 -5.24
N VAL A 80 -5.14 4.04 -4.22
CA VAL A 80 -4.68 3.84 -2.83
C VAL A 80 -5.24 2.51 -2.27
N LEU A 81 -6.52 2.21 -2.52
CA LEU A 81 -7.15 0.95 -2.12
C LEU A 81 -6.47 -0.26 -2.74
N VAL A 82 -6.22 -0.22 -4.06
CA VAL A 82 -5.56 -1.32 -4.77
C VAL A 82 -4.14 -1.52 -4.26
N GLY A 83 -3.38 -0.42 -4.06
CA GLY A 83 -2.04 -0.47 -3.49
C GLY A 83 -2.03 -1.07 -2.08
N GLY A 84 -2.95 -0.62 -1.21
CA GLY A 84 -3.08 -1.14 0.14
C GLY A 84 -3.49 -2.61 0.17
N GLY A 85 -4.46 -2.99 -0.67
CA GLY A 85 -4.92 -4.37 -0.81
C GLY A 85 -3.83 -5.33 -1.29
N LEU A 86 -3.01 -4.91 -2.26
CA LEU A 86 -1.83 -5.68 -2.69
C LEU A 86 -0.80 -5.80 -1.57
N GLY A 87 -0.57 -4.75 -0.79
CA GLY A 87 0.28 -4.80 0.39
C GLY A 87 -0.20 -5.82 1.42
N ILE A 88 -1.51 -5.86 1.71
CA ILE A 88 -2.10 -6.86 2.62
C ILE A 88 -1.95 -8.27 2.03
N ALA A 89 -2.27 -8.46 0.75
CA ALA A 89 -2.12 -9.76 0.10
C ALA A 89 -0.68 -10.27 0.16
N PHE A 90 0.30 -9.39 -0.04
CA PHE A 90 1.71 -9.71 0.11
C PHE A 90 2.07 -10.18 1.52
N VAL A 91 1.58 -9.48 2.56
CA VAL A 91 1.78 -9.90 3.97
C VAL A 91 1.18 -11.27 4.23
N LEU A 92 -0.03 -11.54 3.75
CA LEU A 92 -0.69 -12.84 3.92
C LEU A 92 0.09 -13.98 3.24
N VAL A 93 0.58 -13.75 2.02
CA VAL A 93 1.42 -14.73 1.30
C VAL A 93 2.72 -14.97 2.05
N ALA A 94 3.41 -13.91 2.49
CA ALA A 94 4.66 -14.05 3.25
C ALA A 94 4.43 -14.84 4.56
N PHE A 95 3.34 -14.54 5.27
CA PHE A 95 2.95 -15.28 6.48
C PHE A 95 2.68 -16.77 6.19
N ALA A 96 1.91 -17.07 5.14
CA ALA A 96 1.64 -18.45 4.73
C ALA A 96 2.91 -19.22 4.36
N VAL A 97 3.86 -18.57 3.67
CA VAL A 97 5.16 -19.15 3.32
C VAL A 97 5.97 -19.47 4.58
N VAL A 98 5.99 -18.58 5.58
CA VAL A 98 6.66 -18.82 6.86
C VAL A 98 6.04 -20.01 7.59
N LEU A 99 4.71 -20.06 7.68
CA LEU A 99 4.01 -21.20 8.31
C LEU A 99 4.30 -22.52 7.59
N TYR A 100 4.29 -22.49 6.26
CA TYR A 100 4.61 -23.66 5.46
C TYR A 100 6.05 -24.14 5.73
N ALA A 101 7.03 -23.22 5.70
CA ALA A 101 8.42 -23.55 5.98
C ALA A 101 8.61 -24.15 7.39
N LEU A 102 7.96 -23.57 8.40
CA LEU A 102 7.97 -24.10 9.77
C LEU A 102 7.34 -25.50 9.83
N SER A 103 6.22 -25.73 9.13
CA SER A 103 5.59 -27.05 9.09
C SER A 103 6.49 -28.11 8.47
N THR A 104 7.24 -27.76 7.42
CA THR A 104 8.18 -28.70 6.77
C THR A 104 9.45 -28.96 7.58
N LEU A 105 9.85 -28.04 8.48
CA LEU A 105 11.00 -28.20 9.36
C LEU A 105 10.65 -28.97 10.64
N SER A 106 9.36 -29.01 11.02
CA SER A 106 8.87 -29.73 12.20
C SER A 106 8.63 -31.23 11.97
N VAL A 107 8.83 -31.72 10.74
CA VAL A 107 8.74 -33.12 10.32
C VAL A 107 10.15 -33.68 10.15
#